data_AF-A0A4Y7IM37-F1
#
_entry.id   AF-A0A4Y7IM37-F1
#
_cell.length_a   1.000
_cell.length_b   1.000
_cell.length_c   1.000
_cell.angle_alpha   90.00
_cell.angle_beta   90.00
_cell.angle_gamma   90.00
#
_symmetry.space_group_name_H-M   'P 1'
#
loop_
_entity.id
_entity.type
_entity.pdbx_description
1 polymer ?
#
loop_
_entity_poly.entity_id
_entity_poly.type
_entity_poly.pdbx_seq_one_letter_code
_entity_poly.pdbx_strand_id
1 'polypeptide(L)'
;MLSHEFNSTSLRKFVEKVIKIKIFHRLIPFLSMTAENNSELDLQDIFQRFSFDTICKLSFGYDPSYLSPSPRKIDVAVAFEDSTRITGERIAQIIPLVWKLKRFLNIGSEKILKQATATIQESARKIIRQKKHELKENFSLETATDDLFSRMVKDGNLDEDFMIDVAIAFILAGQDTTSASLTWFFWLVSSNPEVEKEMLKEINQIGNEPGYDDVKDMVYIHAALCESMRLYPPVPVESKEAENDDILPDGTIIKKGMTVLHSS
;
A
#
# COMPACT_ATOMS: atom_id res chain seq x y z
N MET A 1 -10.53 17.32 1.02
CA MET A 1 -9.64 17.65 2.15
C MET A 1 -8.28 16.98 1.99
N LEU A 2 -8.21 15.65 1.86
CA LEU A 2 -6.93 14.93 1.70
C LEU A 2 -6.16 15.22 0.40
N SER A 3 -6.84 15.48 -0.72
CA SER A 3 -6.22 15.66 -2.04
C SER A 3 -5.22 16.83 -2.10
N HIS A 4 -5.44 17.88 -1.31
CA HIS A 4 -4.54 19.04 -1.26
C HIS A 4 -3.22 18.69 -0.55
N GLU A 5 -3.30 17.89 0.52
CA GLU A 5 -2.13 17.46 1.29
C GLU A 5 -1.16 16.62 0.46
N PHE A 6 -1.69 15.76 -0.43
CA PHE A 6 -0.92 14.91 -1.33
C PHE A 6 -0.03 15.66 -2.33
N ASN A 7 -0.33 16.92 -2.64
CA ASN A 7 0.38 17.68 -3.67
C ASN A 7 1.44 18.65 -3.12
N SER A 8 1.60 18.72 -1.79
CA SER A 8 2.50 19.70 -1.18
C SER A 8 3.99 19.36 -1.36
N THR A 9 4.83 20.37 -1.59
CA THR A 9 6.29 20.20 -1.70
C THR A 9 6.92 19.60 -0.45
N SER A 10 6.39 19.91 0.74
CA SER A 10 6.86 19.32 2.00
C SER A 10 6.57 17.82 2.06
N LEU A 11 5.37 17.37 1.64
CA LEU A 11 5.07 15.94 1.58
C LEU A 11 5.96 15.21 0.57
N ARG A 12 6.22 15.78 -0.60
CA ARG A 12 7.12 15.17 -1.60
C ARG A 12 8.53 14.95 -1.04
N LYS A 13 9.09 15.95 -0.36
CA LYS A 13 10.40 15.83 0.31
C LYS A 13 10.38 14.80 1.43
N PHE A 14 9.30 14.73 2.19
CA PHE A 14 9.14 13.71 3.24
C PHE A 14 9.05 12.30 2.65
N VAL A 15 8.28 12.12 1.57
CA VAL A 15 8.18 10.86 0.83
C VAL A 15 9.54 10.43 0.32
N GLU A 16 10.26 11.33 -0.35
CA GLU A 16 11.62 11.06 -0.84
C GLU A 16 12.55 10.61 0.30
N LYS A 17 12.54 11.34 1.42
CA LYS A 17 13.36 11.01 2.60
C LYS A 17 13.02 9.62 3.16
N VAL A 18 11.75 9.31 3.33
CA VAL A 18 11.30 8.01 3.87
C VAL A 18 11.71 6.88 2.93
N ILE A 19 11.47 7.03 1.63
CA ILE A 19 11.81 6.03 0.61
C ILE A 19 13.33 5.81 0.57
N LYS A 20 14.13 6.87 0.51
CA LYS A 20 15.60 6.76 0.53
C LYS A 20 16.10 6.01 1.76
N ILE A 21 15.61 6.37 2.95
CA ILE A 21 15.98 5.67 4.19
C ILE A 21 15.63 4.19 4.11
N LYS A 22 14.41 3.84 3.66
CA LYS A 22 13.96 2.46 3.55
C LYS A 22 14.76 1.67 2.51
N ILE A 23 15.08 2.27 1.37
CA ILE A 23 15.88 1.61 0.33
C ILE A 23 17.30 1.34 0.82
N PHE A 24 18.03 2.37 1.27
CA PHE A 24 19.45 2.25 1.59
C PHE A 24 19.73 1.53 2.91
N HIS A 25 18.83 1.61 3.89
CA HIS A 25 19.05 0.98 5.20
C HIS A 25 18.29 -0.34 5.40
N ARG A 26 17.34 -0.69 4.53
CA ARG A 26 16.56 -1.94 4.66
C ARG A 26 16.62 -2.80 3.40
N LEU A 27 16.09 -2.31 2.28
CA LEU A 27 15.91 -3.12 1.07
C LEU A 27 17.25 -3.56 0.46
N ILE A 28 18.16 -2.61 0.17
CA ILE A 28 19.47 -2.93 -0.41
C ILE A 28 20.28 -3.84 0.53
N PRO A 29 20.44 -3.53 1.83
CA PRO A 29 21.18 -4.42 2.74
C PRO A 29 20.58 -5.83 2.82
N PHE A 30 19.25 -5.95 2.79
CA PHE A 30 18.58 -7.26 2.78
C PHE A 30 18.93 -8.04 1.51
N LEU A 31 18.78 -7.41 0.33
CA LEU A 31 19.12 -8.02 -0.96
C LEU A 31 20.60 -8.38 -1.06
N SER A 32 21.50 -7.52 -0.59
CA SER A 32 22.95 -7.77 -0.56
C SER A 32 23.31 -8.98 0.31
N MET A 33 22.75 -9.07 1.52
CA MET A 33 22.97 -10.21 2.43
C MET A 33 22.47 -11.52 1.81
N THR A 34 21.32 -11.49 1.14
CA THR A 34 20.76 -12.65 0.43
C THR A 34 21.62 -13.05 -0.77
N ALA A 35 22.15 -12.08 -1.51
CA ALA A 35 23.07 -12.32 -2.64
C ALA A 35 24.40 -12.93 -2.18
N GLU A 36 24.99 -12.44 -1.09
CA GLU A 36 26.20 -13.01 -0.49
C GLU A 36 26.02 -14.48 -0.07
N ASN A 37 24.82 -14.83 0.40
CA ASN A 37 24.48 -16.18 0.83
C ASN A 37 24.02 -17.11 -0.32
N ASN A 38 23.93 -16.61 -1.57
CA ASN A 38 23.37 -17.33 -2.73
C ASN A 38 22.00 -18.00 -2.43
N SER A 39 21.16 -17.34 -1.64
CA SER A 39 19.84 -17.84 -1.28
C SER A 39 18.76 -17.32 -2.22
N GLU A 40 17.78 -18.17 -2.53
CA GLU A 40 16.58 -17.77 -3.27
C GLU A 40 15.72 -16.80 -2.43
N LEU A 41 15.04 -15.89 -3.12
CA LEU A 41 14.21 -14.86 -2.51
C LEU A 41 12.87 -14.72 -3.23
N ASP A 42 11.83 -14.47 -2.44
CA ASP A 42 10.52 -14.13 -2.94
C ASP A 42 10.37 -12.60 -2.99
N LEU A 43 10.46 -12.02 -4.20
CA LEU A 43 10.32 -10.59 -4.40
C LEU A 43 8.93 -10.08 -3.99
N GLN A 44 7.89 -10.90 -4.12
CA GLN A 44 6.53 -10.50 -3.74
C GLN A 44 6.45 -10.29 -2.22
N ASP A 45 6.94 -11.24 -1.43
CA ASP A 45 7.01 -11.12 0.03
C ASP A 45 7.87 -9.91 0.46
N ILE A 46 9.02 -9.70 -0.18
CA ILE A 46 9.91 -8.57 0.11
C ILE A 46 9.20 -7.24 -0.18
N PHE A 47 8.57 -7.10 -1.36
CA PHE A 47 7.88 -5.86 -1.73
C PHE A 47 6.61 -5.63 -0.91
N GLN A 48 5.92 -6.67 -0.46
CA GLN A 48 4.81 -6.54 0.49
C GLN A 48 5.30 -5.97 1.84
N ARG A 49 6.37 -6.54 2.41
CA ARG A 49 6.98 -6.04 3.66
C ARG A 49 7.48 -4.60 3.51
N PHE A 50 8.16 -4.32 2.40
CA PHE A 50 8.66 -2.97 2.08
C PHE A 50 7.52 -1.95 1.94
N SER A 51 6.44 -2.31 1.24
CA SER A 51 5.30 -1.43 0.99
C SER A 51 4.53 -1.17 2.29
N PHE A 52 4.34 -2.18 3.13
CA PHE A 52 3.72 -2.05 4.45
C PHE A 52 4.51 -1.09 5.36
N ASP A 53 5.83 -1.26 5.43
CA ASP A 53 6.73 -0.39 6.19
C ASP A 53 6.68 1.06 5.70
N THR A 54 6.66 1.23 4.38
CA THR A 54 6.64 2.54 3.73
C THR A 54 5.32 3.25 3.99
N ILE A 55 4.18 2.60 3.75
CA ILE A 55 2.86 3.22 3.95
C ILE A 55 2.59 3.53 5.43
N CYS A 56 3.02 2.67 6.36
CA CYS A 56 2.94 2.95 7.80
C CYS A 56 3.74 4.20 8.17
N LYS A 57 4.95 4.34 7.62
CA LYS A 57 5.83 5.47 7.92
C LYS A 57 5.33 6.76 7.31
N LEU A 58 4.86 6.72 6.06
CA LEU A 58 4.32 7.88 5.35
C LEU A 58 3.00 8.36 5.95
N SER A 59 2.12 7.42 6.32
CA SER A 59 0.78 7.75 6.80
C SER A 59 0.78 8.18 8.26
N PHE A 60 1.50 7.47 9.14
CA PHE A 60 1.40 7.67 10.60
C PHE A 60 2.71 8.09 11.28
N GLY A 61 3.82 8.13 10.54
CA GLY A 61 5.16 8.31 11.11
C GLY A 61 5.68 7.09 11.87
N TYR A 62 4.93 5.98 11.89
CA TYR A 62 5.27 4.72 12.58
C TYR A 62 6.08 3.80 11.67
N ASP A 63 7.15 3.19 12.21
CA ASP A 63 7.97 2.21 11.48
C ASP A 63 7.83 0.82 12.13
N PRO A 64 7.13 -0.14 11.49
CA PRO A 64 7.01 -1.51 12.00
C PRO A 64 8.32 -2.31 11.92
N SER A 65 9.25 -1.88 11.06
CA SER A 65 10.46 -2.63 10.70
C SER A 65 10.17 -4.07 10.25
N TYR A 66 9.13 -4.25 9.44
CA TYR A 66 8.70 -5.55 8.95
C TYR A 66 9.71 -6.17 7.99
N LEU A 67 10.33 -5.34 7.14
CA LEU A 67 11.44 -5.76 6.30
C LEU A 67 12.73 -5.80 7.15
N SER A 68 12.95 -6.93 7.83
CA SER A 68 14.17 -7.18 8.60
C SER A 68 14.78 -8.57 8.32
N PRO A 69 16.11 -8.73 8.46
CA PRO A 69 16.80 -10.00 8.24
C PRO A 69 16.30 -11.16 9.10
N SER A 70 15.77 -10.85 10.29
CA SER A 70 15.15 -11.84 11.17
C SER A 70 13.64 -11.82 10.90
N PRO A 71 13.03 -12.93 10.44
CA PRO A 71 11.60 -12.97 10.16
C PRO A 71 10.82 -12.80 11.46
N ARG A 72 10.44 -11.56 11.78
CA ARG A 72 9.43 -11.27 12.79
C ARG A 72 8.09 -11.25 12.06
N LYS A 73 7.24 -12.23 12.35
CA LYS A 73 5.82 -12.10 12.02
C LYS A 73 5.29 -10.93 12.84
N ILE A 74 4.89 -9.86 12.16
CA ILE A 74 4.18 -8.76 12.80
C ILE A 74 2.71 -9.14 12.79
N ASP A 75 2.14 -9.36 13.99
CA ASP A 75 0.75 -9.83 14.14
C ASP A 75 -0.24 -8.99 13.34
N VAL A 76 0.02 -7.68 13.25
CA VAL A 76 -0.79 -6.73 12.48
C VAL A 76 -0.73 -6.99 10.97
N ALA A 77 0.47 -7.25 10.43
CA ALA A 77 0.64 -7.52 9.01
C ALA A 77 -0.01 -8.84 8.61
N VAL A 78 0.14 -9.88 9.45
CA VAL A 78 -0.55 -11.17 9.26
C VAL A 78 -2.07 -10.99 9.34
N ALA A 79 -2.55 -10.18 10.28
CA ALA A 79 -3.98 -9.89 10.39
C ALA A 79 -4.52 -9.16 9.15
N PHE A 80 -3.75 -8.23 8.56
CA PHE A 80 -4.12 -7.59 7.30
C PHE A 80 -4.21 -8.61 6.16
N GLU A 81 -3.19 -9.47 5.99
CA GLU A 81 -3.17 -10.51 4.96
C GLU A 81 -4.36 -11.47 5.08
N ASP A 82 -4.62 -11.98 6.29
CA ASP A 82 -5.78 -12.84 6.55
C ASP A 82 -7.10 -12.11 6.25
N SER A 83 -7.20 -10.83 6.62
CA SER A 83 -8.43 -10.06 6.42
C SER A 83 -8.72 -9.84 4.94
N THR A 84 -7.71 -9.48 4.14
CA THR A 84 -7.83 -9.28 2.70
C THR A 84 -8.16 -10.60 2.01
N ARG A 85 -7.44 -11.68 2.31
CA ARG A 85 -7.68 -13.02 1.73
C ARG A 85 -9.10 -13.51 2.01
N ILE A 86 -9.54 -13.50 3.25
CA ILE A 86 -10.86 -14.00 3.64
C ILE A 86 -11.97 -13.14 3.05
N THR A 87 -11.78 -11.81 2.97
CA THR A 87 -12.76 -10.92 2.36
C THR A 87 -12.84 -11.15 0.85
N GLY A 88 -11.71 -11.35 0.16
CA GLY A 88 -11.68 -11.74 -1.25
C GLY A 88 -12.39 -13.08 -1.51
N GLU A 89 -12.17 -14.07 -0.65
CA GLU A 89 -12.86 -15.37 -0.72
C GLU A 89 -14.39 -15.24 -0.61
N ARG A 90 -14.92 -14.22 0.08
CA ARG A 90 -16.37 -13.97 0.13
C ARG A 90 -16.92 -13.50 -1.22
N ILE A 91 -16.16 -12.67 -1.92
CA ILE A 91 -16.55 -12.15 -3.24
C ILE A 91 -16.60 -13.30 -4.26
N ALA A 92 -15.66 -14.24 -4.15
CA ALA A 92 -15.63 -15.44 -4.98
C ALA A 92 -16.71 -16.49 -4.61
N GLN A 93 -17.32 -16.40 -3.42
CA GLN A 93 -18.36 -17.35 -2.99
C GLN A 93 -19.71 -17.02 -3.63
N ILE A 94 -20.20 -17.97 -4.44
CA ILE A 94 -21.50 -17.89 -5.14
C ILE A 94 -22.68 -17.75 -4.17
N ILE A 95 -22.58 -18.32 -2.96
CA ILE A 95 -23.68 -18.38 -2.00
C ILE A 95 -23.31 -17.62 -0.72
N PRO A 96 -23.80 -16.39 -0.53
CA PRO A 96 -23.52 -15.60 0.66
C PRO A 96 -23.95 -16.24 1.98
N LEU A 97 -24.88 -17.20 1.92
CA LEU A 97 -25.37 -17.92 3.10
C LEU A 97 -24.25 -18.71 3.81
N VAL A 98 -23.25 -19.21 3.08
CA VAL A 98 -22.17 -20.04 3.64
C VAL A 98 -21.30 -19.23 4.59
N TRP A 99 -20.77 -18.09 4.16
CA TRP A 99 -19.96 -17.24 5.05
C TRP A 99 -20.82 -16.58 6.14
N LYS A 100 -22.10 -16.24 5.86
CA LYS A 100 -23.03 -15.74 6.90
C LYS A 100 -23.25 -16.77 8.00
N LEU A 101 -23.40 -18.05 7.66
CA LEU A 101 -23.54 -19.13 8.63
C LEU A 101 -22.25 -19.35 9.42
N LYS A 102 -21.09 -19.37 8.75
CA LYS A 102 -19.78 -19.44 9.44
C LYS A 102 -19.59 -18.27 10.42
N ARG A 103 -20.05 -17.08 10.06
CA ARG A 103 -20.01 -15.88 10.92
C ARG A 103 -20.93 -16.02 12.12
N PHE A 104 -22.15 -16.47 11.89
CA PHE A 104 -23.12 -16.71 12.96
C PHE A 104 -22.62 -17.75 13.96
N LEU A 105 -22.04 -18.85 13.48
CA LEU A 105 -21.45 -19.90 14.30
C LEU A 105 -20.05 -19.55 14.85
N ASN A 106 -19.46 -18.45 14.42
CA ASN A 106 -18.11 -18.00 14.79
C ASN A 106 -17.03 -19.08 14.61
N ILE A 107 -17.00 -19.71 13.42
CA ILE A 107 -16.10 -20.83 13.09
C ILE A 107 -15.30 -20.56 11.80
N GLY A 108 -14.19 -21.29 11.64
CA GLY A 108 -13.40 -21.26 10.41
C GLY A 108 -12.88 -19.87 10.05
N SER A 109 -12.95 -19.53 8.76
CA SER A 109 -12.47 -18.25 8.22
C SER A 109 -13.11 -17.02 8.87
N GLU A 110 -14.39 -17.09 9.26
CA GLU A 110 -15.07 -15.95 9.87
C GLU A 110 -14.60 -15.68 11.32
N LYS A 111 -14.19 -16.73 12.05
CA LYS A 111 -13.54 -16.58 13.36
C LYS A 111 -12.18 -15.90 13.23
N ILE A 112 -11.38 -16.36 12.26
CA ILE A 112 -10.05 -15.80 11.98
C ILE A 112 -10.19 -14.32 11.59
N LEU A 113 -11.11 -13.99 10.68
CA LEU A 113 -11.34 -12.60 10.28
C LEU A 113 -11.78 -11.73 11.46
N LYS A 114 -12.62 -12.24 12.37
CA LYS A 114 -13.01 -11.50 13.58
C LYS A 114 -11.80 -11.19 14.46
N GLN A 115 -10.90 -12.15 14.64
CA GLN A 115 -9.65 -11.95 15.40
C GLN A 115 -8.71 -10.96 14.69
N ALA A 116 -8.51 -11.14 13.40
CA ALA A 116 -7.68 -10.27 12.57
C ALA A 116 -8.17 -8.81 12.57
N THR A 117 -9.48 -8.61 12.41
CA THR A 117 -10.10 -7.27 12.49
C THR A 117 -9.85 -6.63 13.86
N ALA A 118 -9.96 -7.40 14.95
CA ALA A 118 -9.68 -6.89 16.30
C ALA A 118 -8.21 -6.49 16.45
N THR A 119 -7.27 -7.32 15.99
CA THR A 119 -5.83 -7.03 16.00
C THR A 119 -5.50 -5.77 15.20
N ILE A 120 -6.08 -5.60 14.01
CA ILE A 120 -5.90 -4.40 13.17
C ILE A 120 -6.41 -3.16 13.92
N GLN A 121 -7.64 -3.21 14.44
CA GLN A 121 -8.26 -2.09 15.15
C GLN A 121 -7.48 -1.71 16.42
N GLU A 122 -7.04 -2.68 17.21
CA GLU A 122 -6.24 -2.43 18.41
C GLU A 122 -4.91 -1.76 18.07
N SER A 123 -4.26 -2.24 17.01
CA SER A 123 -2.97 -1.70 16.56
C SER A 123 -3.09 -0.28 16.02
N ALA A 124 -4.12 -0.03 15.20
CA ALA A 124 -4.44 1.31 14.71
C ALA A 124 -4.75 2.27 15.86
N ARG A 125 -5.56 1.83 16.85
CA ARG A 125 -5.84 2.61 18.08
C ARG A 125 -4.55 2.96 18.82
N LYS A 126 -3.64 2.00 18.98
CA LYS A 126 -2.36 2.22 19.66
C LYS A 126 -1.50 3.27 18.94
N ILE A 127 -1.38 3.15 17.62
CA ILE A 127 -0.63 4.11 16.79
C ILE A 127 -1.23 5.52 16.92
N ILE A 128 -2.55 5.64 16.76
CA ILE A 128 -3.26 6.92 16.82
C ILE A 128 -3.14 7.57 18.20
N ARG A 129 -3.29 6.80 19.29
CA ARG A 129 -3.16 7.33 20.65
C ARG A 129 -1.75 7.78 20.97
N GLN A 130 -0.74 6.99 20.60
CA GLN A 130 0.66 7.38 20.75
C GLN A 130 0.93 8.68 19.98
N LYS A 131 0.44 8.76 18.74
CA LYS A 131 0.62 9.95 17.90
C LYS A 131 -0.05 11.19 18.47
N LYS A 132 -1.28 11.07 18.98
CA LYS A 132 -1.98 12.15 19.69
C LYS A 132 -1.20 12.63 20.92
N HIS A 133 -0.54 11.72 21.64
CA HIS A 133 0.29 12.08 22.79
C HIS A 133 1.53 12.87 22.35
N GLU A 134 2.25 12.36 21.35
CA GLU A 134 3.43 13.03 20.77
C GLU A 134 3.09 14.43 20.25
N LEU A 135 1.93 14.61 19.61
CA LEU A 135 1.46 15.91 19.13
C LEU A 135 1.09 16.89 20.25
N LYS A 136 0.57 16.39 21.38
CA LYS A 136 0.25 17.23 22.55
C LYS A 136 1.51 17.68 23.29
N GLU A 137 2.51 16.81 23.40
CA GLU A 137 3.77 17.12 24.07
C GLU A 137 4.69 18.02 23.23
N ASN A 138 4.71 17.83 21.91
CA ASN A 138 5.56 18.60 20.99
C ASN A 138 4.89 19.85 20.40
N PHE A 139 3.74 20.29 20.94
CA PHE A 139 3.02 21.47 20.44
C PHE A 139 3.83 22.78 20.54
N SER A 140 4.96 22.78 21.24
CA SER A 140 5.90 23.90 21.40
C SER A 140 7.09 23.91 20.43
N LEU A 141 7.27 22.87 19.63
CA LEU A 141 8.36 22.77 18.66
C LEU A 141 7.75 22.62 17.25
N GLU A 142 7.94 23.62 16.40
CA GLU A 142 7.59 23.59 14.96
C GLU A 142 8.28 22.45 14.16
N THR A 143 9.10 21.66 14.83
CA THR A 143 9.83 20.52 14.30
C THR A 143 9.07 19.22 14.56
N ALA A 144 8.79 18.51 13.47
CA ALA A 144 8.18 17.19 13.40
C ALA A 144 6.65 17.19 13.39
N THR A 145 6.07 17.14 12.19
CA THR A 145 5.50 15.86 11.70
C THR A 145 4.96 16.08 10.28
N ASP A 146 5.76 15.73 9.29
CA ASP A 146 5.40 15.81 7.87
C ASP A 146 4.49 14.65 7.40
N ASP A 147 4.23 13.65 8.25
CA ASP A 147 3.35 12.52 7.90
C ASP A 147 1.89 12.96 7.74
N LEU A 148 1.18 12.22 6.89
CA LEU A 148 -0.18 12.58 6.46
C LEU A 148 -1.15 12.72 7.65
N PHE A 149 -1.03 11.83 8.63
CA PHE A 149 -1.89 11.84 9.81
C PHE A 149 -1.74 13.11 10.65
N SER A 150 -0.50 13.52 10.94
CA SER A 150 -0.27 14.76 11.67
C SER A 150 -0.83 16.00 10.97
N ARG A 151 -0.83 16.00 9.64
CA ARG A 151 -1.39 17.10 8.84
C ARG A 151 -2.92 17.11 8.94
N MET A 152 -3.56 15.94 8.86
CA MET A 152 -5.00 15.80 9.08
C MET A 152 -5.47 16.27 10.47
N VAL A 153 -4.69 15.96 11.52
CA VAL A 153 -5.02 16.35 12.91
C VAL A 153 -4.86 17.86 13.13
N LYS A 154 -3.92 18.52 12.43
CA LYS A 154 -3.77 19.98 12.49
C LYS A 154 -4.95 20.72 11.87
N ASP A 155 -5.53 20.17 10.80
CA ASP A 155 -6.65 20.78 10.08
C ASP A 155 -8.02 20.63 10.79
N GLY A 156 -8.10 19.84 11.86
CA GLY A 156 -9.31 19.72 12.69
C GLY A 156 -9.26 18.59 13.72
N ASN A 157 -10.13 18.67 14.72
CA ASN A 157 -10.27 17.64 15.75
C ASN A 157 -11.08 16.46 15.18
N LEU A 158 -10.42 15.57 14.43
CA LEU A 158 -11.03 14.40 13.82
C LEU A 158 -11.37 13.33 14.87
N ASP A 159 -12.50 12.66 14.67
CA ASP A 159 -12.94 11.54 15.50
C ASP A 159 -11.93 10.38 15.45
N GLU A 160 -11.73 9.71 16.59
CA GLU A 160 -10.74 8.61 16.72
C GLU A 160 -11.09 7.41 15.85
N ASP A 161 -12.38 7.06 15.75
CA ASP A 161 -12.81 5.95 14.93
C ASP A 161 -12.67 6.28 13.43
N PHE A 162 -13.03 7.50 13.01
CA PHE A 162 -12.75 7.97 11.65
C PHE A 162 -11.26 7.89 11.29
N MET A 163 -10.38 8.28 12.22
CA MET A 163 -8.94 8.22 12.02
C MET A 163 -8.41 6.79 11.88
N ILE A 164 -8.98 5.83 12.61
CA ILE A 164 -8.66 4.41 12.48
C ILE A 164 -9.07 3.90 11.11
N ASP A 165 -10.27 4.24 10.66
CA ASP A 165 -10.80 3.79 9.37
C ASP A 165 -9.94 4.32 8.21
N VAL A 166 -9.54 5.60 8.27
CA VAL A 166 -8.60 6.19 7.31
C VAL A 166 -7.25 5.48 7.35
N ALA A 167 -6.77 5.13 8.55
CA ALA A 167 -5.48 4.45 8.69
C ALA A 167 -5.48 3.07 8.02
N ILE A 168 -6.52 2.28 8.29
CA ILE A 168 -6.74 0.97 7.70
C ILE A 168 -6.86 1.09 6.18
N ALA A 169 -7.62 2.07 5.68
CA ALA A 169 -7.80 2.30 4.25
C ALA A 169 -6.47 2.61 3.53
N PHE A 170 -5.61 3.46 4.12
CA PHE A 170 -4.31 3.76 3.51
C PHE A 170 -3.39 2.56 3.43
N ILE A 171 -3.31 1.76 4.50
CA ILE A 171 -2.48 0.55 4.52
C ILE A 171 -2.97 -0.42 3.45
N LEU A 172 -4.28 -0.70 3.41
CA LEU A 172 -4.89 -1.60 2.40
C LEU A 172 -4.63 -1.12 0.97
N ALA A 173 -4.85 0.18 0.71
CA ALA A 173 -4.70 0.74 -0.62
C ALA A 173 -3.23 0.75 -1.09
N GLY A 174 -2.29 1.06 -0.20
CA GLY A 174 -0.89 1.27 -0.55
C GLY A 174 -0.02 0.01 -0.55
N GLN A 175 -0.34 -0.98 0.29
CA GLN A 175 0.51 -2.18 0.45
C GLN A 175 0.42 -3.13 -0.75
N ASP A 176 -0.80 -3.64 -1.02
CA ASP A 176 -0.98 -4.73 -1.98
C ASP A 176 -0.79 -4.25 -3.42
N THR A 177 -1.25 -3.04 -3.73
CA THR A 177 -1.11 -2.47 -5.09
C THR A 177 0.35 -2.18 -5.43
N THR A 178 1.09 -1.51 -4.55
CA THR A 178 2.50 -1.17 -4.78
C THR A 178 3.37 -2.42 -4.87
N SER A 179 3.14 -3.40 -3.98
CA SER A 179 3.91 -4.65 -3.99
C SER A 179 3.67 -5.46 -5.25
N ALA A 180 2.42 -5.56 -5.73
CA ALA A 180 2.10 -6.22 -6.98
C ALA A 180 2.73 -5.50 -8.19
N SER A 181 2.64 -4.16 -8.26
CA SER A 181 3.28 -3.37 -9.33
C SER A 181 4.77 -3.63 -9.42
N LEU A 182 5.48 -3.58 -8.28
CA LEU A 182 6.93 -3.79 -8.24
C LEU A 182 7.29 -5.23 -8.61
N THR A 183 6.53 -6.21 -8.13
CA THR A 183 6.77 -7.63 -8.43
C THR A 183 6.70 -7.88 -9.94
N TRP A 184 5.62 -7.45 -10.59
CA TRP A 184 5.48 -7.60 -12.04
C TRP A 184 6.50 -6.79 -12.83
N PHE A 185 6.82 -5.58 -12.38
CA PHE A 185 7.83 -4.74 -13.00
C PHE A 185 9.20 -5.42 -13.01
N PHE A 186 9.69 -5.89 -11.86
CA PHE A 186 10.98 -6.56 -11.79
C PHE A 186 11.00 -7.92 -12.51
N TRP A 187 9.88 -8.65 -12.50
CA TRP A 187 9.73 -9.87 -13.29
C TRP A 187 9.85 -9.61 -14.80
N LEU A 188 9.21 -8.56 -15.29
CA LEU A 188 9.30 -8.17 -16.71
C LEU A 188 10.69 -7.68 -17.08
N VAL A 189 11.31 -6.85 -16.23
CA VAL A 189 12.68 -6.34 -16.46
C VAL A 189 13.68 -7.50 -16.51
N SER A 190 13.62 -8.45 -15.57
CA SER A 190 14.53 -9.61 -15.55
C SER A 190 14.38 -10.53 -16.77
N SER A 191 13.19 -10.53 -17.38
CA SER A 191 12.90 -11.31 -18.58
C SER A 191 13.24 -10.57 -19.88
N ASN A 192 13.60 -9.28 -19.82
CA ASN A 192 13.84 -8.43 -21.00
C ASN A 192 15.15 -7.62 -20.87
N PRO A 193 16.33 -8.23 -21.15
CA PRO A 193 17.63 -7.60 -20.95
C PRO A 193 17.86 -6.28 -21.72
N GLU A 194 17.23 -6.12 -22.89
CA GLU A 194 17.33 -4.86 -23.64
C GLU A 194 16.58 -3.72 -22.92
N VAL A 195 15.47 -4.01 -22.25
CA VAL A 195 14.74 -3.02 -21.42
C VAL A 195 15.58 -2.62 -20.22
N GLU A 196 16.17 -3.60 -19.53
CA GLU A 196 17.09 -3.36 -18.42
C GLU A 196 18.26 -2.46 -18.85
N LYS A 197 18.87 -2.75 -20.00
CA LYS A 197 19.99 -1.97 -20.54
C LYS A 197 19.64 -0.51 -20.82
N GLU A 198 18.48 -0.23 -21.42
CA GLU A 198 18.04 1.15 -21.65
C GLU A 198 17.71 1.87 -20.33
N MET A 199 17.10 1.18 -19.36
CA MET A 199 16.88 1.74 -18.01
C MET A 199 18.20 2.10 -17.33
N LEU A 200 19.20 1.22 -17.40
CA LEU A 200 20.52 1.49 -16.80
C LEU A 200 21.22 2.68 -17.47
N LYS A 201 21.06 2.89 -18.78
CA LYS A 201 21.58 4.09 -19.45
C LYS A 201 20.94 5.36 -18.88
N GLU A 202 19.62 5.35 -18.68
CA GLU A 202 18.89 6.48 -18.10
C GLU A 202 19.34 6.77 -16.67
N ILE A 203 19.45 5.74 -15.82
CA ILE A 203 19.93 5.86 -14.43
C ILE A 203 21.35 6.47 -14.39
N ASN A 204 22.25 6.01 -15.25
CA ASN A 204 23.64 6.46 -15.27
C ASN A 204 23.80 7.94 -15.70
N GLN A 205 22.81 8.54 -16.36
CA GLN A 205 22.84 9.95 -16.75
C GLN A 205 22.52 10.88 -15.57
N ILE A 206 21.74 10.42 -14.59
CA ILE A 206 21.27 11.20 -13.45
C ILE A 206 22.26 11.12 -12.26
N GLY A 207 22.98 10.00 -12.13
CA GLY A 207 23.96 9.77 -11.07
C GLY A 207 23.44 8.91 -9.92
N ASN A 208 24.25 8.75 -8.86
CA ASN A 208 24.06 7.71 -7.85
C ASN A 208 22.94 7.99 -6.81
N GLU A 209 22.47 9.24 -6.67
CA GLU A 209 21.46 9.62 -5.68
C GLU A 209 20.41 10.57 -6.28
N PRO A 210 19.49 10.08 -7.12
CA PRO A 210 18.44 10.92 -7.70
C PRO A 210 17.57 11.55 -6.60
N GLY A 211 17.35 12.86 -6.69
CA GLY A 211 16.34 13.58 -5.94
C GLY A 211 14.95 13.36 -6.51
N TYR A 212 13.91 13.85 -5.82
CA TYR A 212 12.52 13.70 -6.27
C TYR A 212 12.27 14.29 -7.68
N ASP A 213 12.92 15.40 -8.01
CA ASP A 213 12.78 16.02 -9.33
C ASP A 213 13.53 15.25 -10.41
N ASP A 214 14.68 14.63 -10.09
CA ASP A 214 15.45 13.84 -11.04
C ASP A 214 14.70 12.56 -11.47
N VAL A 215 13.94 11.94 -10.56
CA VAL A 215 13.11 10.76 -10.87
C VAL A 215 12.01 11.07 -11.89
N LYS A 216 11.56 12.33 -11.99
CA LYS A 216 10.54 12.71 -12.97
C LYS A 216 11.07 12.72 -14.39
N ASP A 217 12.37 12.93 -14.55
CA ASP A 217 13.02 12.97 -15.85
C ASP A 217 13.42 11.56 -16.34
N MET A 218 13.15 10.50 -15.54
CA MET A 218 13.35 9.09 -15.92
C MET A 218 12.20 8.58 -16.79
N VAL A 219 12.12 9.09 -18.03
CA VAL A 219 11.05 8.81 -19.00
C VAL A 219 10.96 7.32 -19.34
N TYR A 220 12.08 6.64 -19.56
CA TYR A 220 12.10 5.24 -19.98
C TYR A 220 11.70 4.30 -18.85
N ILE A 221 12.20 4.52 -17.63
CA ILE A 221 11.77 3.77 -16.44
C ILE A 221 10.28 3.98 -16.19
N HIS A 222 9.79 5.22 -16.32
CA HIS A 222 8.37 5.51 -16.17
C HIS A 222 7.54 4.76 -17.23
N ALA A 223 7.97 4.77 -18.49
CA ALA A 223 7.30 4.04 -19.57
C ALA A 223 7.29 2.52 -19.32
N ALA A 224 8.40 1.94 -18.87
CA ALA A 224 8.49 0.52 -18.52
C ALA A 224 7.58 0.15 -17.34
N LEU A 225 7.47 1.03 -16.34
CA LEU A 225 6.56 0.85 -15.21
C LEU A 225 5.09 0.93 -15.66
N CYS A 226 4.75 1.90 -16.52
CA CYS A 226 3.42 2.01 -17.12
C CYS A 226 3.07 0.77 -17.96
N GLU A 227 4.00 0.26 -18.76
CA GLU A 227 3.79 -0.95 -19.57
C GLU A 227 3.61 -2.19 -18.70
N SER A 228 4.34 -2.30 -17.59
CA SER A 228 4.13 -3.36 -16.59
C SER A 228 2.70 -3.32 -16.04
N MET A 229 2.20 -2.14 -15.63
CA MET A 229 0.84 -2.00 -15.11
C MET A 229 -0.24 -2.13 -16.21
N ARG A 230 0.10 -1.90 -17.49
CA ARG A 230 -0.80 -2.16 -18.62
C ARG A 230 -0.97 -3.67 -18.86
N LEU A 231 0.10 -4.45 -18.71
CA LEU A 231 0.07 -5.91 -18.86
C LEU A 231 -0.49 -6.62 -17.62
N TYR A 232 -0.12 -6.14 -16.44
CA TYR A 232 -0.46 -6.71 -15.14
C TYR A 232 -0.95 -5.62 -14.19
N PRO A 233 -2.18 -5.12 -14.39
CA PRO A 233 -2.75 -4.10 -13.51
C PRO A 233 -2.90 -4.67 -12.08
N PRO A 234 -2.39 -3.99 -11.03
CA PRO A 234 -2.53 -4.46 -9.65
C PRO A 234 -3.98 -4.60 -9.20
N VAL A 235 -4.88 -3.79 -9.79
CA VAL A 235 -6.32 -3.85 -9.59
C VAL A 235 -6.97 -4.14 -10.94
N PRO A 236 -7.14 -5.43 -11.32
CA PRO A 236 -7.57 -5.79 -12.67
C PRO A 236 -9.06 -5.54 -12.92
N VAL A 237 -9.88 -5.57 -11.87
CA VAL A 237 -11.34 -5.40 -11.97
C VAL A 237 -11.79 -4.30 -11.03
N GLU A 238 -12.48 -3.30 -11.58
CA GLU A 238 -13.17 -2.25 -10.82
C GLU A 238 -14.69 -2.48 -10.91
N SER A 239 -15.40 -2.39 -9.79
CA SER A 239 -16.85 -2.57 -9.72
C SER A 239 -17.55 -1.24 -9.50
N LYS A 240 -18.58 -0.94 -10.28
CA LYS A 240 -19.44 0.24 -10.15
C LYS A 240 -20.90 -0.18 -10.03
N GLU A 241 -21.70 0.54 -9.25
CA GLU A 241 -23.15 0.32 -9.16
C GLU A 241 -23.89 1.51 -9.75
N ALA A 242 -24.89 1.24 -10.59
CA ALA A 242 -25.70 2.27 -11.20
C ALA A 242 -26.64 2.91 -10.17
N GLU A 243 -26.44 4.21 -9.88
CA GLU A 243 -27.29 4.95 -8.95
C GLU A 243 -28.70 5.17 -9.51
N ASN A 244 -28.82 5.30 -10.84
CA ASN A 244 -30.06 5.47 -11.59
C ASN A 244 -30.03 4.63 -12.88
N ASP A 245 -31.19 4.50 -13.53
CA ASP A 245 -31.27 3.91 -14.87
C ASP A 245 -30.45 4.72 -15.87
N ASP A 246 -29.67 4.04 -16.71
CA ASP A 246 -28.77 4.66 -17.69
C ASP A 246 -28.62 3.80 -18.96
N ILE A 247 -28.01 4.36 -20.01
CA ILE A 247 -27.71 3.69 -21.27
C ILE A 247 -26.23 3.93 -21.60
N LEU A 248 -25.45 2.84 -21.69
CA LEU A 248 -24.04 2.91 -22.07
C LEU A 248 -23.85 3.38 -23.53
N PRO A 249 -22.64 3.84 -23.91
CA PRO A 249 -22.36 4.32 -25.27
C PRO A 249 -22.64 3.32 -26.40
N ASP A 250 -22.67 2.02 -26.10
CA ASP A 250 -22.99 0.94 -27.03
C ASP A 250 -24.50 0.64 -27.13
N GLY A 251 -25.33 1.35 -26.36
CA GLY A 251 -26.79 1.16 -26.27
C GLY A 251 -27.23 0.18 -25.19
N THR A 252 -26.32 -0.40 -24.40
CA THR A 252 -26.66 -1.32 -23.32
C THR A 252 -27.43 -0.59 -22.21
N ILE A 253 -28.62 -1.09 -21.85
CA ILE A 253 -29.46 -0.51 -20.80
C ILE A 253 -29.02 -1.04 -19.44
N ILE A 254 -28.78 -0.13 -18.50
CA ILE A 254 -28.45 -0.43 -17.11
C ILE A 254 -29.55 0.10 -16.20
N LYS A 255 -29.99 -0.72 -15.25
CA LYS A 255 -30.99 -0.33 -14.25
C LYS A 255 -30.34 0.07 -12.95
N LYS A 256 -31.03 0.93 -12.20
CA LYS A 256 -30.65 1.25 -10.83
C LYS A 256 -30.34 -0.02 -10.02
N GLY A 257 -29.20 -0.01 -9.33
CA GLY A 257 -28.71 -1.12 -8.51
C GLY A 257 -28.00 -2.23 -9.29
N MET A 258 -27.89 -2.14 -10.61
CA MET A 258 -27.06 -3.06 -11.38
C MET A 258 -25.57 -2.75 -11.18
N THR A 259 -24.78 -3.81 -10.98
CA THR A 259 -23.32 -3.73 -10.88
C THR A 259 -22.69 -3.92 -12.26
N VAL A 260 -21.77 -3.03 -12.63
CA VAL A 260 -20.92 -3.10 -13.82
C VAL A 260 -19.50 -3.39 -13.37
N LEU A 261 -18.88 -4.40 -13.98
CA LEU A 261 -17.49 -4.72 -13.77
C LEU A 261 -16.68 -4.22 -14.95
N HIS A 262 -15.73 -3.31 -14.68
CA HIS A 262 -14.75 -2.84 -15.65
C HIS A 262 -13.47 -3.68 -15.47
N SER A 263 -13.13 -4.47 -16.49
CA SER A 263 -11.83 -5.16 -16.53
C SER A 263 -10.84 -4.29 -17.30
N SER A 264 -9.70 -4.03 -16.67
CA SER A 264 -8.55 -3.33 -17.27
C SER A 264 -7.66 -4.28 -18.05
#